data_AF-A0A931ZR58-F1
#
_entry.id   AF-A0A931ZR58-F1
#
_cell.length_a   1.000
_cell.length_b   1.000
_cell.length_c   1.000
_cell.angle_alpha   90.00
_cell.angle_beta   90.00
_cell.angle_gamma   90.00
#
_symmetry.space_group_name_H-M   'P 1'
#
loop_
_entity.id
_entity.type
_entity.pdbx_description
1 polymer ?
#
loop_
_entity_poly.entity_id
_entity_poly.type
_entity_poly.pdbx_seq_one_letter_code
_entity_poly.pdbx_strand_id
1 'polypeptide(L)'
;MWYSGNDFTNEELEVLKELERELFKYNPGFRAMWHDDFEEYFKGTLNEEYWERREKQRNKELEEIVRKRMVEDFEYVKFRHELAEIEEMLSRDDLFSIKARAGFEDEWEKAQEKKREDKLYVTAKDWSFELSHLAYELYETYKLLPLFRIGKNASYVAAKIAYASADFRERIETLEDLARNTSWIGYTLALTFLNRSLESLEKLERENELAVRIDLDRFQTTGSKMKLELMDRLEKFHQSALKARFTGSNSRE
;
A
#
# COMPACT_ATOMS: atom_id res chain seq x y z
N MET A 1 -1.64 7.28 16.03
CA MET A 1 -0.66 6.56 15.18
C MET A 1 -0.98 5.04 15.16
N TRP A 2 -0.44 4.20 14.24
CA TRP A 2 -1.06 2.88 13.91
C TRP A 2 -1.09 1.84 15.04
N TYR A 3 -0.08 1.81 15.92
CA TYR A 3 0.00 0.83 17.01
C TYR A 3 0.18 1.44 18.40
N SER A 4 0.27 2.78 18.48
CA SER A 4 0.47 3.51 19.73
C SER A 4 -0.61 3.20 20.76
N GLY A 5 -0.20 2.93 22.01
CA GLY A 5 -1.11 2.72 23.14
C GLY A 5 -1.64 1.28 23.29
N ASN A 6 -1.11 0.31 22.53
CA ASN A 6 -1.42 -1.11 22.72
C ASN A 6 -0.26 -1.83 23.42
N ASP A 7 -0.59 -2.67 24.40
CA ASP A 7 0.37 -3.54 25.08
C ASP A 7 0.50 -4.86 24.32
N PHE A 8 1.46 -4.92 23.39
CA PHE A 8 1.77 -6.14 22.64
C PHE A 8 2.76 -7.03 23.39
N THR A 9 2.55 -8.33 23.31
CA THR A 9 3.55 -9.35 23.64
C THR A 9 4.73 -9.30 22.66
N ASN A 10 5.88 -9.87 23.06
CA ASN A 10 7.04 -9.96 22.17
C ASN A 10 6.74 -10.72 20.87
N GLU A 11 5.90 -11.76 20.93
CA GLU A 11 5.52 -12.54 19.76
C GLU A 11 4.63 -11.73 18.79
N GLU A 12 3.71 -10.92 19.31
CA GLU A 12 2.90 -10.00 18.50
C GLU A 12 3.76 -8.89 17.88
N LEU A 13 4.75 -8.37 18.62
CA LEU A 13 5.70 -7.39 18.09
C LEU A 13 6.50 -7.94 16.91
N GLU A 14 6.91 -9.20 16.94
CA GLU A 14 7.58 -9.83 15.80
C GLU A 14 6.66 -9.95 14.58
N VAL A 15 5.38 -10.29 14.78
CA VAL A 15 4.38 -10.27 13.69
C VAL A 15 4.21 -8.87 13.10
N LEU A 16 4.17 -7.84 13.94
CA LEU A 16 4.10 -6.44 13.48
C LEU A 16 5.39 -6.04 12.75
N LYS A 17 6.58 -6.42 13.24
CA LYS A 17 7.85 -6.17 12.55
C LYS A 17 7.89 -6.79 11.16
N GLU A 18 7.47 -8.05 11.01
CA GLU A 18 7.42 -8.72 9.71
C GLU A 18 6.50 -8.00 8.70
N LEU A 19 5.37 -7.49 9.17
CA LEU A 19 4.42 -6.72 8.36
C LEU A 19 5.01 -5.37 7.96
N GLU A 20 5.49 -4.62 8.94
CA GLU A 20 6.05 -3.29 8.76
C GLU A 20 7.31 -3.31 7.89
N ARG A 21 8.11 -4.38 7.96
CA ARG A 21 9.29 -4.53 7.11
C ARG A 21 8.94 -4.63 5.63
N GLU A 22 7.88 -5.36 5.28
CA GLU A 22 7.41 -5.41 3.89
C GLU A 22 6.87 -4.05 3.44
N LEU A 23 6.06 -3.38 4.29
CA LEU A 23 5.56 -2.04 3.97
C LEU A 23 6.68 -1.03 3.79
N PHE A 24 7.68 -1.05 4.66
CA PHE A 24 8.85 -0.17 4.60
C PHE A 24 9.66 -0.39 3.33
N LYS A 25 9.97 -1.65 3.00
CA LYS A 25 10.75 -2.01 1.81
C LYS A 25 10.21 -1.39 0.53
N TYR A 26 8.89 -1.35 0.38
CA TYR A 26 8.22 -0.89 -0.84
C TYR A 26 7.65 0.53 -0.74
N ASN A 27 7.85 1.25 0.36
CA ASN A 27 7.43 2.64 0.50
C ASN A 27 8.63 3.59 0.44
N PRO A 28 8.94 4.19 -0.73
CA PRO A 28 10.08 5.10 -0.87
C PRO A 28 9.95 6.36 -0.01
N GLY A 29 8.72 6.79 0.30
CA GLY A 29 8.48 7.92 1.20
C GLY A 29 8.96 7.61 2.63
N PHE A 30 8.60 6.44 3.15
CA PHE A 30 9.07 6.01 4.48
C PHE A 30 10.58 5.78 4.49
N ARG A 31 11.12 5.12 3.47
CA ARG A 31 12.57 4.91 3.36
C ARG A 31 13.35 6.22 3.31
N ALA A 32 12.87 7.21 2.55
CA ALA A 32 13.49 8.52 2.50
C ALA A 32 13.33 9.30 3.81
N MET A 33 12.19 9.19 4.48
CA MET A 33 11.95 9.81 5.78
C MET A 33 12.86 9.20 6.86
N TRP A 34 13.12 7.90 6.83
CA TRP A 34 13.87 7.21 7.86
C TRP A 34 15.29 6.81 7.44
N HIS A 35 15.80 7.36 6.33
CA HIS A 35 17.14 7.09 5.81
C HIS A 35 17.46 5.59 5.69
N ASP A 36 16.50 4.82 5.18
CA ASP A 36 16.59 3.35 5.08
C ASP A 36 16.75 2.61 6.43
N ASP A 37 16.58 3.29 7.58
CA ASP A 37 16.61 2.69 8.91
C ASP A 37 15.23 2.13 9.30
N PHE A 38 15.09 0.81 9.12
CA PHE A 38 13.87 0.11 9.48
C PHE A 38 13.59 0.09 10.99
N GLU A 39 14.61 -0.01 11.85
CA GLU A 39 14.38 -0.14 13.29
C GLU A 39 13.90 1.20 13.87
N GLU A 40 14.43 2.32 13.37
CA GLU A 40 13.92 3.65 13.72
C GLU A 40 12.51 3.90 13.18
N TYR A 41 12.24 3.50 11.94
CA TYR A 41 10.88 3.50 11.40
C TYR A 41 9.91 2.69 12.28
N PHE A 42 10.30 1.47 12.67
CA PHE A 42 9.45 0.59 13.45
C PHE A 42 9.18 1.15 14.86
N LYS A 43 10.19 1.72 15.53
CA LYS A 43 9.98 2.50 16.77
C LYS A 43 8.99 3.64 16.54
N GLY A 44 9.13 4.31 15.39
CA GLY A 44 8.20 5.30 14.88
C GLY A 44 6.77 4.80 14.75
N THR A 45 6.53 3.52 14.44
CA THR A 45 5.16 2.95 14.35
C THR A 45 4.52 2.63 15.71
N LEU A 46 5.32 2.61 16.79
CA LEU A 46 4.88 2.28 18.15
C LEU A 46 4.71 3.51 19.06
N ASN A 47 5.41 4.62 18.79
CA ASN A 47 5.37 5.85 19.58
C ASN A 47 4.99 7.11 18.77
N GLU A 48 3.81 7.69 19.04
CA GLU A 48 3.23 8.80 18.25
C GLU A 48 4.08 10.07 18.33
N GLU A 49 4.53 10.41 19.53
CA GLU A 49 5.42 11.55 19.74
C GLU A 49 6.77 11.38 19.03
N TYR A 50 7.23 10.14 18.87
CA TYR A 50 8.45 9.86 18.12
C TYR A 50 8.25 10.08 16.63
N TRP A 51 7.12 9.60 16.08
CA TRP A 51 6.74 9.83 14.68
C TRP A 51 6.63 11.32 14.36
N GLU A 52 5.87 12.08 15.17
CA GLU A 52 5.67 13.52 14.97
C GLU A 52 6.99 14.31 15.04
N ARG A 53 7.89 13.93 15.96
CA ARG A 53 9.22 14.55 16.04
C ARG A 53 10.03 14.31 14.77
N ARG A 54 10.04 13.08 14.24
CA ARG A 54 10.75 12.76 13.00
C ARG A 54 10.14 13.50 11.81
N GLU A 55 8.82 13.59 11.71
CA GLU A 55 8.13 14.32 10.65
C GLU A 55 8.49 15.82 10.68
N LYS A 56 8.45 16.45 11.86
CA LYS A 56 8.89 17.85 12.03
C LYS A 56 10.36 18.05 11.63
N GLN A 57 11.23 17.11 11.98
CA GLN A 57 12.64 17.14 11.58
C GLN A 57 12.80 17.00 10.07
N ARG A 58 12.09 16.06 9.45
CA ARG A 58 12.11 15.83 8.01
C ARG A 58 11.64 17.06 7.23
N ASN A 59 10.61 17.75 7.71
CA ASN A 59 10.13 18.97 7.08
C ASN A 59 11.20 20.07 7.10
N LYS A 60 11.93 20.23 8.21
CA LYS A 60 13.08 21.16 8.29
C LYS A 60 14.21 20.76 7.33
N GLU A 61 14.54 19.47 7.24
CA GLU A 61 15.54 18.96 6.28
C GLU A 61 15.13 19.28 4.83
N LEU A 62 13.87 19.05 4.50
CA LEU A 62 13.32 19.35 3.17
C LEU A 62 13.32 20.85 2.87
N GLU A 63 12.91 21.69 3.82
CA GLU A 63 12.98 23.15 3.71
C GLU A 63 14.43 23.62 3.45
N GLU A 64 15.41 23.02 4.12
CA GLU A 64 16.81 23.36 3.93
C GLU A 64 17.35 22.89 2.56
N ILE A 65 16.97 21.69 2.11
CA ILE A 65 17.31 21.20 0.76
C ILE A 65 16.70 22.10 -0.31
N VAL A 66 15.42 22.47 -0.17
CA VAL A 66 14.73 23.39 -1.07
C VAL A 66 15.42 24.75 -1.05
N ARG A 67 15.73 25.31 0.12
CA ARG A 67 16.45 26.58 0.25
C ARG A 67 17.81 26.53 -0.44
N LYS A 68 18.61 25.47 -0.25
CA LYS A 68 19.92 25.32 -0.92
C LYS A 68 19.78 25.24 -2.43
N ARG A 69 18.82 24.45 -2.94
CA ARG A 69 18.54 24.37 -4.38
C ARG A 69 18.02 25.68 -4.97
N MET A 70 17.22 26.45 -4.23
CA MET A 70 16.79 27.80 -4.66
C MET A 70 17.94 28.80 -4.74
N VAL A 71 19.00 28.62 -3.94
CA VAL A 71 20.19 29.48 -3.99
C VAL A 71 21.12 29.07 -5.13
N GLU A 72 21.13 27.80 -5.51
CA GLU A 72 22.07 27.23 -6.49
C GLU A 72 21.52 27.08 -7.91
N ASP A 73 20.18 27.09 -8.11
CA ASP A 73 19.57 26.73 -9.40
C ASP A 73 18.46 27.72 -9.84
N PHE A 74 18.79 28.57 -10.82
CA PHE A 74 17.90 29.63 -11.33
C PHE A 74 16.63 29.07 -11.99
N GLU A 75 16.69 27.85 -12.54
CA GLU A 75 15.50 27.17 -13.11
C GLU A 75 14.57 26.64 -12.03
N TYR A 76 15.11 26.18 -10.89
CA TYR A 76 14.30 25.75 -9.75
C TYR A 76 13.57 26.92 -9.08
N VAL A 77 14.20 28.09 -9.01
CA VAL A 77 13.56 29.33 -8.55
C VAL A 77 12.40 29.72 -9.47
N LYS A 78 12.61 29.66 -10.79
CA LYS A 78 11.56 29.92 -11.78
C LYS A 78 10.41 28.93 -11.67
N PHE A 79 10.69 27.63 -11.57
CA PHE A 79 9.69 26.58 -11.37
C PHE A 79 8.87 26.78 -10.08
N ARG A 80 9.51 27.14 -8.96
CA ARG A 80 8.81 27.41 -7.69
C ARG A 80 7.98 28.68 -7.74
N HIS A 81 8.43 29.71 -8.46
CA HIS A 81 7.65 30.93 -8.67
C HIS A 81 6.40 30.64 -9.51
N GLU A 82 6.55 29.87 -10.59
CA GLU A 82 5.43 29.38 -11.41
C GLU A 82 4.47 28.50 -10.59
N LEU A 83 4.99 27.61 -9.73
CA LEU A 83 4.15 26.77 -8.86
C LEU A 83 3.41 27.57 -7.79
N ALA A 84 4.05 28.60 -7.22
CA ALA A 84 3.44 29.50 -6.24
C ALA A 84 2.39 30.41 -6.90
N GLU A 85 2.61 30.86 -8.14
CA GLU A 85 1.62 31.59 -8.94
C GLU A 85 0.43 30.67 -9.30
N ILE A 86 0.67 29.39 -9.58
CA ILE A 86 -0.37 28.38 -9.79
C ILE A 86 -1.15 28.13 -8.49
N GLU A 87 -0.49 27.99 -7.34
CA GLU A 87 -1.12 27.84 -6.03
C GLU A 87 -1.91 29.10 -5.62
N GLU A 88 -1.39 30.30 -5.92
CA GLU A 88 -2.11 31.56 -5.70
C GLU A 88 -3.35 31.65 -6.61
N MET A 89 -3.24 31.25 -7.87
CA MET A 89 -4.38 31.10 -8.79
C MET A 89 -5.40 30.05 -8.32
N LEU A 90 -4.95 28.95 -7.73
CA LEU A 90 -5.79 27.90 -7.13
C LEU A 90 -6.47 28.36 -5.83
N SER A 91 -5.88 29.33 -5.12
CA SER A 91 -6.39 29.87 -3.85
C SER A 91 -7.34 31.07 -4.02
N ARG A 92 -7.41 31.67 -5.22
CA ARG A 92 -8.40 32.70 -5.54
C ARG A 92 -9.76 32.03 -5.79
N ASP A 93 -10.57 32.01 -4.74
CA ASP A 93 -11.89 31.37 -4.60
C ASP A 93 -12.97 31.70 -5.65
N ASP A 94 -12.69 32.50 -6.68
CA ASP A 94 -13.71 32.99 -7.63
C ASP A 94 -13.57 32.49 -9.08
N LEU A 95 -12.63 31.59 -9.43
CA LEU A 95 -12.47 31.15 -10.83
C LEU A 95 -12.20 29.65 -11.09
N PHE A 96 -12.21 28.80 -10.08
CA PHE A 96 -12.41 27.36 -10.30
C PHE A 96 -13.90 27.10 -10.53
N SER A 97 -14.34 27.26 -11.78
CA SER A 97 -15.72 27.01 -12.17
C SER A 97 -16.17 25.64 -11.65
N ILE A 98 -17.38 25.62 -11.10
CA ILE A 98 -18.10 24.45 -10.57
C ILE A 98 -18.04 23.21 -11.49
N LYS A 99 -17.72 23.36 -12.79
CA LYS A 99 -17.51 22.27 -13.75
C LYS A 99 -16.21 21.47 -13.57
N ALA A 100 -15.11 22.06 -13.08
CA ALA A 100 -13.84 21.35 -12.89
C ALA A 100 -13.84 20.48 -11.62
N ARG A 101 -14.57 20.92 -10.59
CA ARG A 101 -14.79 20.18 -9.34
C ARG A 101 -15.71 18.99 -9.55
N ALA A 102 -16.78 19.17 -10.34
CA ALA A 102 -17.65 18.08 -10.77
C ALA A 102 -16.92 17.02 -11.62
N GLY A 103 -15.98 17.43 -12.49
CA GLY A 103 -15.19 16.48 -13.29
C GLY A 103 -14.24 15.61 -12.46
N PHE A 104 -13.60 16.17 -11.43
CA PHE A 104 -12.72 15.40 -10.53
C PHE A 104 -13.51 14.47 -9.59
N GLU A 105 -14.68 14.89 -9.11
CA GLU A 105 -15.58 14.06 -8.29
C GLU A 105 -16.22 12.94 -9.12
N ASP A 106 -16.74 13.23 -10.33
CA ASP A 106 -17.26 12.22 -11.26
C ASP A 106 -16.19 11.21 -11.70
N GLU A 107 -14.95 11.64 -11.93
CA GLU A 107 -13.85 10.75 -12.33
C GLU A 107 -13.30 9.94 -11.16
N TRP A 108 -13.29 10.48 -9.95
CA TRP A 108 -12.95 9.73 -8.74
C TRP A 108 -14.05 8.71 -8.41
N GLU A 109 -15.32 9.05 -8.59
CA GLU A 109 -16.45 8.12 -8.52
C GLU A 109 -16.37 7.05 -9.61
N LYS A 110 -16.03 7.38 -10.86
CA LYS A 110 -15.82 6.39 -11.94
C LYS A 110 -14.62 5.48 -11.68
N ALA A 111 -13.53 6.00 -11.12
CA ALA A 111 -12.38 5.18 -10.72
C ALA A 111 -12.73 4.27 -9.52
N GLN A 112 -13.61 4.71 -8.62
CA GLN A 112 -14.19 3.90 -7.56
C GLN A 112 -15.17 2.84 -8.14
N GLU A 113 -15.96 3.17 -9.16
CA GLU A 113 -16.86 2.25 -9.86
C GLU A 113 -16.08 1.17 -10.64
N LYS A 114 -15.08 1.53 -11.45
CA LYS A 114 -14.17 0.56 -12.10
C LYS A 114 -13.49 -0.36 -11.08
N LYS A 115 -13.15 0.14 -9.88
CA LYS A 115 -12.62 -0.71 -8.79
C LYS A 115 -13.66 -1.69 -8.26
N ARG A 116 -14.94 -1.31 -8.18
CA ARG A 116 -16.05 -2.22 -7.86
C ARG A 116 -16.31 -3.26 -8.96
N GLU A 117 -15.80 -3.06 -10.18
CA GLU A 117 -15.85 -4.03 -11.27
C GLU A 117 -14.68 -5.03 -11.27
N ASP A 118 -13.55 -4.72 -10.61
CA ASP A 118 -12.44 -5.67 -10.47
C ASP A 118 -12.85 -6.82 -9.53
N LYS A 119 -13.19 -7.96 -10.13
CA LYS A 119 -13.61 -9.18 -9.42
C LYS A 119 -12.62 -9.62 -8.35
N LEU A 120 -11.31 -9.44 -8.57
CA LEU A 120 -10.30 -9.79 -7.59
C LEU A 120 -10.36 -8.86 -6.39
N TYR A 121 -10.53 -7.56 -6.61
CA TYR A 121 -10.69 -6.59 -5.53
C TYR A 121 -11.95 -6.86 -4.72
N VAL A 122 -13.09 -7.09 -5.38
CA VAL A 122 -14.37 -7.38 -4.69
C VAL A 122 -14.23 -8.64 -3.83
N THR A 123 -13.72 -9.73 -4.42
CA THR A 123 -13.48 -11.00 -3.70
C THR A 123 -12.52 -10.79 -2.52
N ALA A 124 -11.42 -10.07 -2.74
CA ALA A 124 -10.44 -9.79 -1.70
C ALA A 124 -11.00 -8.92 -0.59
N LYS A 125 -11.85 -7.94 -0.90
CA LYS A 125 -12.48 -7.06 0.08
C LYS A 125 -13.38 -7.86 1.03
N ASP A 126 -14.26 -8.68 0.48
CA ASP A 126 -15.18 -9.50 1.28
C ASP A 126 -14.40 -10.52 2.11
N TRP A 127 -13.44 -11.20 1.49
CA TRP A 127 -12.56 -12.15 2.17
C TRP A 127 -11.75 -11.48 3.30
N SER A 128 -11.13 -10.31 3.04
CA SER A 128 -10.34 -9.56 4.02
C SER A 128 -11.21 -9.12 5.20
N PHE A 129 -12.41 -8.60 4.94
CA PHE A 129 -13.30 -8.13 5.98
C PHE A 129 -13.78 -9.27 6.88
N GLU A 130 -14.35 -10.32 6.28
CA GLU A 130 -14.87 -11.46 7.04
C GLU A 130 -13.77 -12.17 7.83
N LEU A 131 -12.62 -12.43 7.21
CA LEU A 131 -11.54 -13.15 7.85
C LEU A 131 -10.86 -12.33 8.96
N SER A 132 -10.62 -11.03 8.75
CA SER A 132 -10.07 -10.17 9.80
C SER A 132 -11.01 -10.03 10.99
N HIS A 133 -12.33 -9.95 10.74
CA HIS A 133 -13.32 -9.87 11.81
C HIS A 133 -13.37 -11.16 12.64
N LEU A 134 -13.49 -12.30 11.97
CA LEU A 134 -13.46 -13.62 12.62
C LEU A 134 -12.17 -13.84 13.41
N ALA A 135 -11.02 -13.51 12.81
CA ALA A 135 -9.73 -13.65 13.48
C ALA A 135 -9.62 -12.78 14.74
N TYR A 136 -10.18 -11.56 14.71
CA TYR A 136 -10.22 -10.68 15.88
C TYR A 136 -11.10 -11.25 16.99
N GLU A 137 -12.33 -11.67 16.70
CA GLU A 137 -13.25 -12.23 17.69
C GLU A 137 -12.66 -13.47 18.39
N LEU A 138 -12.05 -14.36 17.60
CA LEU A 138 -11.39 -15.54 18.14
C LEU A 138 -10.12 -15.17 18.91
N TYR A 139 -9.34 -14.19 18.44
CA TYR A 139 -8.14 -13.77 19.14
C TYR A 139 -8.47 -13.20 20.53
N GLU A 140 -9.55 -12.42 20.64
CA GLU A 140 -10.00 -11.90 21.94
C GLU A 140 -10.33 -13.00 22.95
N THR A 141 -10.78 -14.17 22.47
CA THR A 141 -11.13 -15.31 23.33
C THR A 141 -9.94 -16.23 23.61
N TYR A 142 -9.19 -16.60 22.57
CA TYR A 142 -8.21 -17.69 22.63
C TYR A 142 -6.76 -17.20 22.67
N LYS A 143 -6.50 -15.94 22.30
CA LYS A 143 -5.18 -15.30 22.27
C LYS A 143 -4.12 -16.12 21.51
N LEU A 144 -4.51 -16.81 20.44
CA LEU A 144 -3.59 -17.58 19.60
C LEU A 144 -2.88 -16.68 18.58
N LEU A 145 -1.55 -16.73 18.56
CA LEU A 145 -0.72 -15.91 17.67
C LEU A 145 -1.10 -16.00 16.16
N PRO A 146 -1.46 -17.19 15.60
CA PRO A 146 -1.90 -17.25 14.20
C PRO A 146 -3.14 -16.40 13.90
N LEU A 147 -4.07 -16.26 14.86
CA LEU A 147 -5.26 -15.40 14.70
C LEU A 147 -4.86 -13.93 14.64
N PHE A 148 -3.95 -13.50 15.51
CA PHE A 148 -3.38 -12.15 15.45
C PHE A 148 -2.72 -11.87 14.10
N ARG A 149 -1.90 -12.81 13.61
CA ARG A 149 -1.23 -12.71 12.32
C ARG A 149 -2.22 -12.64 11.15
N ILE A 150 -3.27 -13.45 11.16
CA ILE A 150 -4.35 -13.39 10.15
C ILE A 150 -5.02 -12.01 10.18
N GLY A 151 -5.44 -11.54 11.36
CA GLY A 151 -6.12 -10.26 11.51
C GLY A 151 -5.32 -9.11 10.93
N LYS A 152 -4.01 -9.07 11.21
CA LYS A 152 -3.09 -8.06 10.65
C LYS A 152 -2.92 -8.18 9.14
N ASN A 153 -2.57 -9.36 8.62
CA ASN A 153 -2.25 -9.52 7.20
C ASN A 153 -3.49 -9.44 6.29
N ALA A 154 -4.60 -10.07 6.65
CA ALA A 154 -5.81 -10.12 5.82
C ALA A 154 -6.36 -8.71 5.55
N SER A 155 -6.27 -7.80 6.52
CA SER A 155 -6.75 -6.42 6.40
C SER A 155 -6.05 -5.60 5.29
N TYR A 156 -4.81 -5.97 4.91
CA TYR A 156 -4.05 -5.27 3.88
C TYR A 156 -4.29 -5.81 2.47
N VAL A 157 -4.78 -7.03 2.29
CA VAL A 157 -4.85 -7.68 0.96
C VAL A 157 -5.67 -6.84 -0.03
N ALA A 158 -6.91 -6.51 0.32
CA ALA A 158 -7.79 -5.70 -0.53
C ALA A 158 -7.22 -4.28 -0.77
N ALA A 159 -6.63 -3.65 0.25
CA ALA A 159 -6.05 -2.32 0.14
C ALA A 159 -4.86 -2.30 -0.84
N LYS A 160 -4.02 -3.34 -0.85
CA LYS A 160 -2.87 -3.44 -1.76
C LYS A 160 -3.29 -3.78 -3.19
N ILE A 161 -4.36 -4.56 -3.38
CA ILE A 161 -4.98 -4.74 -4.70
C ILE A 161 -5.52 -3.41 -5.23
N ALA A 162 -6.23 -2.64 -4.41
CA ALA A 162 -6.76 -1.33 -4.79
C ALA A 162 -5.66 -0.30 -5.12
N TYR A 163 -4.51 -0.40 -4.44
CA TYR A 163 -3.32 0.40 -4.75
C TYR A 163 -2.72 -0.01 -6.09
N ALA A 164 -2.62 -1.31 -6.38
CA ALA A 164 -2.10 -1.82 -7.64
C ALA A 164 -2.99 -1.53 -8.86
N SER A 165 -4.31 -1.51 -8.65
CA SER A 165 -5.31 -1.24 -9.68
C SER A 165 -5.66 0.24 -9.84
N ALA A 166 -5.08 1.12 -9.01
CA ALA A 166 -5.22 2.56 -9.20
C ALA A 166 -4.64 2.94 -10.56
N ASP A 167 -5.49 3.52 -11.42
CA ASP A 167 -5.18 3.80 -12.82
C ASP A 167 -4.21 4.98 -12.93
N PHE A 168 -2.94 4.74 -12.61
CA PHE A 168 -1.85 5.68 -12.87
C PHE A 168 -1.47 5.72 -14.36
N ARG A 169 -2.04 4.82 -15.18
CA ARG A 169 -1.70 4.64 -16.60
C ARG A 169 -2.30 5.72 -17.49
N GLU A 170 -3.49 6.23 -17.16
CA GLU A 170 -4.17 7.24 -18.00
C GLU A 170 -3.56 8.64 -17.88
N ARG A 171 -2.69 8.91 -16.90
CA ARG A 171 -2.30 10.30 -16.60
C ARG A 171 -1.03 10.79 -17.30
N ILE A 172 -0.03 9.96 -17.56
CA ILE A 172 1.24 10.43 -18.14
C ILE A 172 1.94 9.29 -18.92
N GLU A 173 1.98 9.34 -20.26
CA GLU A 173 2.68 8.37 -21.13
C GLU A 173 4.18 8.22 -20.81
N THR A 174 4.82 9.25 -20.23
CA THR A 174 6.21 9.22 -19.77
C THR A 174 6.41 8.52 -18.40
N LEU A 175 5.34 8.06 -17.75
CA LEU A 175 5.36 7.38 -16.44
C LEU A 175 4.88 5.93 -16.49
N GLU A 176 4.81 5.29 -17.67
CA GLU A 176 4.44 3.88 -17.77
C GLU A 176 5.26 2.98 -16.84
N ASP A 177 6.56 3.26 -16.70
CA ASP A 177 7.44 2.52 -15.78
C ASP A 177 7.04 2.70 -14.32
N LEU A 178 6.59 3.90 -13.92
CA LEU A 178 6.12 4.17 -12.56
C LEU A 178 4.76 3.49 -12.28
N ALA A 179 3.84 3.51 -13.26
CA ALA A 179 2.56 2.82 -13.14
C ALA A 179 2.74 1.30 -13.07
N ARG A 180 3.62 0.73 -13.90
CA ARG A 180 4.00 -0.70 -13.86
C ARG A 180 4.64 -1.07 -12.53
N ASN A 181 5.55 -0.24 -12.01
CA ASN A 181 6.20 -0.47 -10.72
C ASN A 181 5.19 -0.43 -9.56
N THR A 182 4.27 0.53 -9.58
CA THR A 182 3.18 0.65 -8.59
C THR A 182 2.27 -0.58 -8.58
N SER A 183 1.80 -1.03 -9.76
CA SER A 183 1.00 -2.25 -9.87
C SER A 183 1.77 -3.49 -9.41
N TRP A 184 3.03 -3.64 -9.81
CA TRP A 184 3.88 -4.76 -9.40
C TRP A 184 4.09 -4.80 -7.89
N ILE A 185 4.39 -3.65 -7.27
CA ILE A 185 4.53 -3.51 -5.81
C ILE A 185 3.24 -3.88 -5.10
N GLY A 186 2.11 -3.32 -5.52
CA GLY A 186 0.83 -3.54 -4.84
C GLY A 186 0.36 -5.00 -4.94
N TYR A 187 0.48 -5.64 -6.11
CA TYR A 187 0.15 -7.07 -6.25
C TYR A 187 1.13 -7.97 -5.50
N THR A 188 2.42 -7.62 -5.44
CA THR A 188 3.41 -8.35 -4.65
C THR A 188 3.08 -8.28 -3.16
N LEU A 189 2.79 -7.09 -2.63
CA LEU A 189 2.38 -6.91 -1.24
C LEU A 189 1.09 -7.66 -0.92
N ALA A 190 0.08 -7.58 -1.80
CA ALA A 190 -1.17 -8.33 -1.63
C ALA A 190 -0.92 -9.84 -1.55
N LEU A 191 -0.08 -10.37 -2.44
CA LEU A 191 0.28 -11.79 -2.46
C LEU A 191 1.06 -12.21 -1.21
N THR A 192 2.00 -11.39 -0.74
CA THR A 192 2.75 -11.65 0.50
C THR A 192 1.82 -11.75 1.70
N PHE A 193 0.93 -10.79 1.88
CA PHE A 193 0.00 -10.79 3.01
C PHE A 193 -1.03 -11.93 2.91
N LEU A 194 -1.52 -12.23 1.70
CA LEU A 194 -2.40 -13.36 1.45
C LEU A 194 -1.73 -14.69 1.82
N ASN A 195 -0.49 -14.92 1.39
CA ASN A 195 0.25 -16.15 1.71
C ASN A 195 0.44 -16.30 3.22
N ARG A 196 0.83 -15.23 3.93
CA ARG A 196 0.99 -15.26 5.40
C ARG A 196 -0.32 -15.58 6.12
N SER A 197 -1.45 -15.06 5.63
CA SER A 197 -2.78 -15.42 6.16
C SER A 197 -3.12 -16.88 5.91
N LEU A 198 -2.85 -17.41 4.70
CA LEU A 198 -3.08 -18.82 4.36
C LEU A 198 -2.21 -19.77 5.19
N GLU A 199 -0.92 -19.48 5.34
CA GLU A 199 0.00 -20.25 6.19
C GLU A 199 -0.47 -20.29 7.65
N SER A 200 -1.01 -19.17 8.14
CA SER A 200 -1.55 -19.07 9.50
C SER A 200 -2.86 -19.84 9.65
N LEU A 201 -3.72 -19.86 8.62
CA LEU A 201 -4.93 -20.68 8.58
C LEU A 201 -4.60 -22.17 8.61
N GLU A 202 -3.65 -22.62 7.78
CA GLU A 202 -3.15 -24.01 7.77
C GLU A 202 -2.53 -24.41 9.12
N LYS A 203 -1.88 -23.46 9.81
CA LYS A 203 -1.33 -23.68 11.15
C LYS A 203 -2.44 -23.85 12.18
N LEU A 204 -3.48 -23.01 12.13
CA LEU A 204 -4.64 -23.13 13.01
C LEU A 204 -5.35 -24.48 12.84
N GLU A 205 -5.56 -24.90 11.59
CA GLU A 205 -6.23 -26.15 11.29
C GLU A 205 -5.48 -27.38 11.83
N ARG A 206 -4.15 -27.38 11.70
CA ARG A 206 -3.29 -28.49 12.15
C ARG A 206 -3.09 -28.53 13.66
N GLU A 207 -2.92 -27.37 14.29
CA GLU A 207 -2.43 -27.28 15.68
C GLU A 207 -3.56 -27.03 16.70
N ASN A 208 -4.71 -26.53 16.26
CA ASN A 208 -5.79 -26.16 17.18
C ASN A 208 -7.10 -26.79 16.73
N GLU A 209 -7.73 -27.58 17.59
CA GLU A 209 -9.05 -28.20 17.37
C GLU A 209 -10.20 -27.20 17.12
N LEU A 210 -9.89 -25.89 17.08
CA LEU A 210 -10.75 -24.80 16.61
C LEU A 210 -11.31 -25.04 15.20
N ALA A 211 -10.61 -25.83 14.36
CA ALA A 211 -11.08 -26.26 13.04
C ALA A 211 -12.45 -26.96 13.07
N VAL A 212 -12.84 -27.58 14.19
CA VAL A 212 -14.08 -28.35 14.30
C VAL A 212 -15.34 -27.45 14.40
N ARG A 213 -15.18 -26.13 14.60
CA ARG A 213 -16.31 -25.20 14.82
C ARG A 213 -16.42 -24.05 13.82
N ILE A 214 -15.48 -23.90 12.90
CA ILE A 214 -15.34 -22.72 12.04
C ILE A 214 -15.02 -23.17 10.62
N ASP A 215 -15.77 -22.68 9.63
CA ASP A 215 -15.55 -22.99 8.20
C ASP A 215 -14.29 -22.26 7.67
N LEU A 216 -13.12 -22.78 8.06
CA LEU A 216 -11.81 -22.28 7.61
C LEU A 216 -11.52 -22.67 6.15
N ASP A 217 -12.06 -23.80 5.69
CA ASP A 217 -11.90 -24.34 4.33
C ASP A 217 -12.39 -23.35 3.26
N ARG A 218 -13.51 -22.67 3.51
CA ARG A 218 -14.01 -21.61 2.63
C ARG A 218 -12.99 -20.48 2.44
N PHE A 219 -12.34 -20.03 3.51
CA PHE A 219 -11.34 -18.96 3.46
C PHE A 219 -10.06 -19.43 2.75
N GLN A 220 -9.61 -20.66 3.01
CA GLN A 220 -8.46 -21.24 2.32
C GLN A 220 -8.71 -21.39 0.82
N THR A 221 -9.89 -21.90 0.44
CA THR A 221 -10.28 -22.09 -0.96
C THR A 221 -10.34 -20.75 -1.71
N THR A 222 -10.99 -19.75 -1.10
CA THR A 222 -11.11 -18.41 -1.69
C THR A 222 -9.73 -17.75 -1.80
N GLY A 223 -8.94 -17.81 -0.74
CA GLY A 223 -7.58 -17.26 -0.74
C GLY A 223 -6.66 -17.94 -1.77
N SER A 224 -6.77 -19.25 -1.94
CA SER A 224 -6.00 -19.99 -2.97
C SER A 224 -6.36 -19.56 -4.39
N LYS A 225 -7.64 -19.30 -4.68
CA LYS A 225 -8.08 -18.75 -5.97
C LYS A 225 -7.50 -17.35 -6.21
N MET A 226 -7.57 -16.47 -5.20
CA MET A 226 -6.98 -15.13 -5.28
C MET A 226 -5.46 -15.17 -5.47
N LYS A 227 -4.77 -16.11 -4.80
CA LYS A 227 -3.33 -16.32 -4.94
C LYS A 227 -2.95 -16.64 -6.39
N LEU A 228 -3.66 -17.59 -7.01
CA LEU A 228 -3.44 -17.96 -8.41
C LEU A 228 -3.67 -16.78 -9.35
N GLU A 229 -4.73 -16.00 -9.14
CA GLU A 229 -5.01 -14.82 -9.96
C GLU A 229 -3.96 -13.72 -9.79
N LEU A 230 -3.50 -13.45 -8.56
CA LEU A 230 -2.42 -12.50 -8.30
C LEU A 230 -1.11 -12.92 -8.98
N MET A 231 -0.79 -14.23 -8.95
CA MET A 231 0.38 -14.77 -9.64
C MET A 231 0.27 -14.58 -11.15
N ASP A 232 -0.87 -14.87 -11.77
CA ASP A 232 -1.11 -14.65 -13.20
C ASP A 232 -1.00 -13.17 -13.58
N ARG A 233 -1.56 -12.26 -12.76
CA ARG A 233 -1.41 -10.81 -12.97
C ARG A 233 0.07 -10.40 -12.93
N LEU A 234 0.82 -10.81 -11.91
CA LEU A 234 2.25 -10.51 -11.77
C LEU A 234 3.08 -11.07 -12.94
N GLU A 235 2.78 -12.28 -13.40
CA GLU A 235 3.42 -12.87 -14.57
C GLU A 235 3.15 -12.05 -15.83
N LYS A 236 1.90 -11.63 -16.07
CA LYS A 236 1.55 -10.73 -17.19
C LYS A 236 2.32 -9.41 -17.14
N PHE A 237 2.52 -8.83 -15.95
CA PHE A 237 3.36 -7.63 -15.80
C PHE A 237 4.81 -7.91 -16.16
N HIS A 238 5.38 -9.01 -15.66
CA HIS A 238 6.76 -9.40 -15.96
C HIS A 238 6.98 -9.61 -17.46
N GLN A 239 6.10 -10.35 -18.12
CA GLN A 239 6.18 -10.60 -19.56
C GLN A 239 6.03 -9.32 -20.38
N SER A 240 5.15 -8.40 -19.96
CA SER A 240 4.98 -7.11 -20.62
C SER A 240 6.22 -6.21 -20.48
N ALA A 241 6.86 -6.22 -19.31
CA ALA A 241 8.10 -5.50 -19.07
C ALA A 241 9.27 -6.05 -19.91
N LEU A 242 9.37 -7.37 -20.06
CA LEU A 242 10.35 -8.01 -20.94
C LEU A 242 10.15 -7.58 -22.39
N LYS A 243 8.92 -7.68 -22.92
CA LYS A 243 8.60 -7.29 -24.31
C LYS A 243 8.96 -5.84 -24.61
N ALA A 244 8.67 -4.91 -23.69
CA ALA A 244 8.99 -3.49 -23.86
C ALA A 244 10.52 -3.22 -23.94
N ARG A 245 11.34 -4.00 -23.23
CA ARG A 245 12.80 -3.91 -23.31
C ARG A 245 13.35 -4.37 -24.66
N PHE A 246 12.73 -5.36 -25.29
CA PHE A 246 13.16 -5.88 -26.61
C PHE A 246 12.68 -5.03 -27.79
N THR A 247 11.56 -4.30 -27.66
CA THR A 247 11.11 -3.37 -28.71
C THR A 247 11.85 -2.03 -28.68
N GLY A 248 12.34 -1.58 -27.51
CA GLY A 248 13.16 -0.37 -27.39
C GLY A 248 14.62 -0.50 -27.84
N SER A 249 15.12 -1.73 -28.01
CA SER A 249 16.48 -1.99 -28.51
C SER A 249 16.58 -2.04 -30.04
N ASN A 250 15.47 -2.22 -30.76
CA ASN A 250 15.45 -2.31 -32.23
C ASN A 250 15.14 -0.97 -32.93
N SER A 251 14.95 0.12 -32.18
CA SER A 251 14.68 1.47 -32.70
C SER A 251 15.88 2.43 -32.58
N ARG A 252 17.08 1.89 -32.30
CA ARG A 252 18.36 2.61 -32.23
C ARG A 252 19.42 2.07 -33.19
N GLU A 253 18.99 1.54 -34.34
CA GLU A 253 19.88 1.26 -35.48
C GLU A 253 19.46 2.09 -36.70
#